data_AF-A0A7S3JWY9-F1
#
_entry.id   AF-A0A7S3JWY9-F1
#
_cell.length_a   1.000
_cell.length_b   1.000
_cell.length_c   1.000
_cell.angle_alpha   90.00
_cell.angle_beta   90.00
_cell.angle_gamma   90.00
#
_symmetry.space_group_name_H-M   'P 1'
#
loop_
_entity.id
_entity.type
_entity.pdbx_description
1 polymer ?
#
loop_
_entity_poly.entity_id
_entity_poly.type
_entity_poly.pdbx_seq_one_letter_code
_entity_poly.pdbx_strand_id
1 'polypeptide(L)'
;KKLLVMPCKIEEIDGERIVRKLSLREVWLLVDGAVSQLRQVVGKKGYLLSSISSGIGMALIPLVSWVWDGAIAVLDVEKESLIRLEKVLDLLQPVVILVANEQERDKLKQTKTAALLLTRNELFATTEEQIIGSAPPQIRRWPPFETTSQDISHCYFTSGSTGIPKGCVVSRYAMQAYVLGRNKNDQVSSESRIAICSSHTFDPSLGDVAQAAQA
;
A
#
# COMPACT_ATOMS: atom_id res chain seq x y z
N LYS A 1 -12.91 -3.07 -12.67
CA LYS A 1 -11.80 -4.00 -12.40
C LYS A 1 -11.85 -4.46 -10.96
N LYS A 2 -11.68 -5.76 -10.70
CA LYS A 2 -11.58 -6.35 -9.35
C LYS A 2 -10.15 -6.82 -9.15
N LEU A 3 -9.60 -6.64 -7.95
CA LEU A 3 -8.30 -7.17 -7.59
C LEU A 3 -8.50 -8.35 -6.64
N LEU A 4 -8.00 -9.52 -7.01
CA LEU A 4 -7.95 -10.69 -6.14
C LEU A 4 -6.55 -10.81 -5.55
N VAL A 5 -6.48 -10.85 -4.23
CA VAL A 5 -5.26 -11.17 -3.49
C VAL A 5 -5.45 -12.55 -2.89
N MET A 6 -4.49 -13.41 -3.16
CA MET A 6 -4.41 -14.76 -2.64
C MET A 6 -3.07 -14.91 -1.93
N PRO A 7 -2.98 -15.79 -0.92
CA PRO A 7 -1.71 -16.11 -0.27
C PRO A 7 -0.59 -16.50 -1.25
N CYS A 8 -0.93 -17.01 -2.43
CA CYS A 8 0.02 -17.47 -3.44
C CYS A 8 0.12 -16.62 -4.72
N LYS A 9 -0.73 -15.61 -4.94
CA LYS A 9 -0.73 -14.76 -6.16
C LYS A 9 -1.63 -13.54 -6.06
N ILE A 10 -1.43 -12.58 -6.95
CA ILE A 10 -2.30 -11.42 -7.17
C ILE A 10 -2.84 -11.48 -8.61
N GLU A 11 -4.15 -11.33 -8.78
CA GLU A 11 -4.82 -11.32 -10.09
C GLU A 11 -5.65 -10.04 -10.24
N GLU A 12 -5.36 -9.24 -11.26
CA GLU A 12 -6.21 -8.12 -11.68
C GLU A 12 -7.20 -8.63 -12.73
N ILE A 13 -8.49 -8.41 -12.47
CA ILE A 13 -9.60 -8.93 -13.27
C ILE A 13 -10.40 -7.76 -13.85
N ASP A 14 -10.69 -7.83 -15.14
CA ASP A 14 -11.61 -6.93 -15.84
C ASP A 14 -12.75 -7.73 -16.48
N GLY A 15 -13.97 -7.52 -16.00
CA GLY A 15 -15.10 -8.42 -16.27
C GLY A 15 -14.79 -9.85 -15.80
N GLU A 16 -14.70 -10.78 -16.74
CA GLU A 16 -14.33 -12.19 -16.51
C GLU A 16 -12.86 -12.50 -16.87
N ARG A 17 -12.14 -11.53 -17.43
CA ARG A 17 -10.77 -11.73 -17.94
C ARG A 17 -9.73 -11.35 -16.90
N ILE A 18 -8.75 -12.23 -16.68
CA ILE A 18 -7.52 -11.90 -15.97
C ILE A 18 -6.66 -11.01 -16.89
N VAL A 19 -6.46 -9.75 -16.51
CA VAL A 19 -5.67 -8.77 -17.27
C VAL A 19 -4.24 -8.64 -16.78
N ARG A 20 -3.98 -8.99 -15.51
CA ARG A 20 -2.62 -9.09 -14.95
C ARG A 20 -2.60 -10.18 -13.88
N LYS A 21 -1.48 -10.90 -13.80
CA LYS A 21 -1.26 -11.94 -12.79
C LYS A 21 0.18 -11.86 -12.31
N LEU A 22 0.37 -11.92 -11.00
CA LEU A 22 1.66 -12.03 -10.34
C LEU A 22 1.64 -13.25 -9.43
N SER A 23 2.59 -14.16 -9.61
CA SER A 23 2.90 -15.20 -8.62
C SER A 23 3.41 -14.59 -7.32
N LEU A 24 3.33 -15.34 -6.22
CA LEU A 24 3.94 -14.94 -4.93
C LEU A 24 5.42 -14.55 -5.09
N ARG A 25 6.16 -15.26 -5.95
CA ARG A 25 7.56 -14.95 -6.24
C ARG A 25 7.72 -13.57 -6.85
N GLU A 26 6.94 -13.25 -7.88
CA GLU A 26 6.99 -11.94 -8.54
C GLU A 26 6.56 -10.81 -7.60
N VAL A 27 5.55 -11.05 -6.75
CA VAL A 27 5.14 -10.11 -5.70
C VAL A 27 6.32 -9.78 -4.78
N TRP A 28 6.99 -10.79 -4.23
CA TRP A 28 8.11 -10.55 -3.30
C TRP A 28 9.33 -9.93 -3.96
N LEU A 29 9.62 -10.30 -5.20
CA LEU A 29 10.65 -9.63 -5.98
C LEU A 29 10.37 -8.12 -6.06
N LEU A 30 9.18 -7.75 -6.53
CA LEU A 30 8.74 -6.35 -6.64
C LEU A 30 8.79 -5.62 -5.30
N VAL A 31 8.32 -6.26 -4.22
CA VAL A 31 8.32 -5.67 -2.88
C VAL A 31 9.75 -5.45 -2.37
N ASP A 32 10.61 -6.46 -2.42
CA ASP A 32 11.99 -6.36 -1.93
C ASP A 32 12.81 -5.33 -2.71
N GLY A 33 12.63 -5.26 -4.02
CA GLY A 33 13.28 -4.27 -4.87
C GLY A 33 12.83 -2.85 -4.55
N ALA A 34 11.51 -2.61 -4.45
CA ALA A 34 10.96 -1.32 -4.06
C ALA A 34 11.41 -0.91 -2.64
N VAL A 35 11.38 -1.82 -1.67
CA VAL A 35 11.85 -1.57 -0.29
C VAL A 35 13.34 -1.22 -0.29
N SER A 36 14.15 -1.91 -1.10
CA SER A 36 15.59 -1.62 -1.22
C SER A 36 15.84 -0.23 -1.79
N GLN A 37 15.08 0.16 -2.82
CA GLN A 37 15.12 1.51 -3.39
C GLN A 37 14.71 2.57 -2.36
N LEU A 38 13.61 2.37 -1.63
CA LEU A 38 13.19 3.29 -0.57
C LEU A 38 14.26 3.41 0.54
N ARG A 39 14.87 2.30 0.96
CA ARG A 39 15.94 2.32 1.96
C ARG A 39 17.16 3.11 1.53
N GLN A 40 17.50 3.09 0.24
CA GLN A 40 18.62 3.85 -0.31
C GLN A 40 18.32 5.35 -0.38
N VAL A 41 17.10 5.75 -0.73
CA VAL A 41 16.76 7.15 -1.00
C VAL A 41 16.25 7.89 0.24
N VAL A 42 15.38 7.27 1.03
CA VAL A 42 14.68 7.93 2.15
C VAL A 42 14.96 7.30 3.52
N GLY A 43 15.76 6.22 3.57
CA GLY A 43 16.15 5.57 4.81
C GLY A 43 15.18 4.47 5.28
N LYS A 44 15.23 4.11 6.57
CA LYS A 44 14.68 2.84 7.07
C LYS A 44 13.21 2.84 7.49
N LYS A 45 12.56 3.99 7.68
CA LYS A 45 11.15 4.10 8.11
C LYS A 45 10.57 5.47 7.81
N GLY A 46 9.24 5.56 7.72
CA GLY A 46 8.54 6.84 7.59
C GLY A 46 7.08 6.67 7.14
N TYR A 47 6.39 7.80 6.94
CA TYR A 47 5.05 7.81 6.35
C TYR A 47 5.13 7.85 4.83
N LEU A 48 4.38 6.94 4.20
CA LEU A 48 4.16 6.88 2.77
C LEU A 48 2.71 7.29 2.50
N LEU A 49 2.50 8.34 1.70
CA LEU A 49 1.16 8.67 1.20
C LEU A 49 0.96 8.02 -0.17
N SER A 50 -0.17 7.35 -0.39
CA SER A 50 -0.50 6.71 -1.66
C SER A 50 -1.81 7.24 -2.23
N SER A 51 -1.79 7.65 -3.49
CA SER A 51 -3.00 7.94 -4.31
C SER A 51 -3.35 6.80 -5.26
N ILE A 52 -2.64 5.67 -5.19
CA ILE A 52 -2.90 4.54 -6.10
C ILE A 52 -4.22 3.86 -5.75
N SER A 53 -5.19 4.08 -6.63
CA SER A 53 -6.58 3.67 -6.44
C SER A 53 -7.02 2.45 -7.25
N SER A 54 -6.13 1.88 -8.07
CA SER A 54 -6.48 0.78 -8.97
C SER A 54 -5.30 -0.12 -9.34
N GLY A 55 -5.66 -1.30 -9.87
CA GLY A 55 -4.74 -2.32 -10.34
C GLY A 55 -3.90 -2.91 -9.23
N ILE A 56 -2.89 -3.70 -9.59
CA ILE A 56 -2.04 -4.42 -8.62
C ILE A 56 -1.34 -3.52 -7.59
N GLY A 57 -1.21 -2.21 -7.86
CA GLY A 57 -0.62 -1.24 -6.93
C GLY A 57 -1.41 -1.13 -5.63
N MET A 58 -2.74 -1.35 -5.66
CA MET A 58 -3.56 -1.39 -4.44
C MET A 58 -3.13 -2.50 -3.49
N ALA A 59 -2.58 -3.60 -4.00
CA ALA A 59 -2.05 -4.67 -3.17
C ALA A 59 -0.57 -4.45 -2.87
N LEU A 60 0.28 -4.19 -3.87
CA LEU A 60 1.73 -4.12 -3.70
C LEU A 60 2.20 -2.99 -2.77
N ILE A 61 1.59 -1.80 -2.87
CA ILE A 61 2.06 -0.61 -2.13
C ILE A 61 1.88 -0.76 -0.61
N PRO A 62 0.74 -1.27 -0.10
CA PRO A 62 0.63 -1.64 1.30
C PRO A 62 1.72 -2.62 1.75
N LEU A 63 2.04 -3.66 0.94
CA LEU A 63 3.11 -4.62 1.30
C LEU A 63 4.46 -3.90 1.37
N VAL A 64 4.77 -3.07 0.37
CA VAL A 64 6.01 -2.27 0.34
C VAL A 64 6.09 -1.40 1.59
N SER A 65 5.03 -0.66 1.94
CA SER A 65 5.00 0.18 3.13
C SER A 65 5.26 -0.62 4.40
N TRP A 66 4.58 -1.75 4.58
CA TRP A 66 4.70 -2.56 5.79
C TRP A 66 6.03 -3.31 5.92
N VAL A 67 6.65 -3.73 4.82
CA VAL A 67 7.96 -4.42 4.78
C VAL A 67 9.11 -3.42 4.86
N TRP A 68 8.90 -2.20 4.38
CA TRP A 68 9.81 -1.07 4.57
C TRP A 68 9.80 -0.55 6.01
N ASP A 69 8.96 -1.09 6.89
CA ASP A 69 8.78 -0.64 8.29
C ASP A 69 8.22 0.80 8.37
N GLY A 70 7.39 1.15 7.39
CA GLY A 70 6.67 2.40 7.32
C GLY A 70 5.18 2.26 7.62
N ALA A 71 4.52 3.41 7.67
CA ALA A 71 3.07 3.55 7.79
C ALA A 71 2.51 4.13 6.49
N ILE A 72 1.38 3.61 6.02
CA ILE A 72 0.73 4.11 4.80
C ILE A 72 -0.47 5.01 5.12
N ALA A 73 -0.52 6.17 4.49
CA ALA A 73 -1.76 6.93 4.36
C ALA A 73 -2.30 6.79 2.94
N VAL A 74 -3.62 6.75 2.80
CA VAL A 74 -4.26 6.68 1.48
C VAL A 74 -5.17 7.88 1.29
N LEU A 75 -5.05 8.54 0.13
CA LEU A 75 -5.80 9.74 -0.20
C LEU A 75 -6.00 9.83 -1.71
N ASP A 76 -7.19 10.23 -2.16
CA ASP A 76 -7.47 10.49 -3.57
C ASP A 76 -6.97 11.90 -3.93
N VAL A 77 -5.72 12.00 -4.38
CA VAL A 77 -5.06 13.30 -4.65
C VAL A 77 -5.82 14.08 -5.73
N GLU A 78 -6.39 13.40 -6.71
CA GLU A 78 -7.15 14.03 -7.80
C GLU A 78 -8.38 14.79 -7.27
N LYS A 79 -9.14 14.18 -6.35
CA LYS A 79 -10.37 14.80 -5.78
C LYS A 79 -10.12 15.86 -4.71
N GLU A 80 -8.95 15.87 -4.09
CA GLU A 80 -8.68 16.75 -2.95
C GLU A 80 -8.33 18.19 -3.38
N SER A 81 -8.80 19.20 -2.64
CA SER A 81 -8.38 20.59 -2.91
C SER A 81 -6.93 20.82 -2.47
N LEU A 82 -6.21 21.75 -3.11
CA LEU A 82 -4.83 22.09 -2.70
C LEU A 82 -4.73 22.47 -1.22
N ILE A 83 -5.70 23.24 -0.72
CA ILE A 83 -5.76 23.64 0.69
C ILE A 83 -5.88 22.41 1.62
N ARG A 84 -6.68 21.42 1.23
CA ARG A 84 -6.84 20.20 2.02
C ARG A 84 -5.62 19.30 1.93
N LEU A 85 -5.00 19.19 0.75
CA LEU A 85 -3.74 18.47 0.56
C LEU A 85 -2.66 19.06 1.48
N GLU A 86 -2.45 20.37 1.49
CA GLU A 86 -1.48 21.02 2.38
C GLU A 86 -1.72 20.67 3.85
N LYS A 87 -2.97 20.76 4.32
CA LYS A 87 -3.31 20.37 5.70
C LYS A 87 -3.00 18.90 6.00
N VAL A 88 -3.29 17.98 5.07
CA VAL A 88 -2.97 16.56 5.24
C VAL A 88 -1.46 16.34 5.28
N LEU A 89 -0.72 17.00 4.38
CA LEU A 89 0.73 16.91 4.28
C LEU A 89 1.42 17.48 5.53
N ASP A 90 0.94 18.60 6.06
CA ASP A 90 1.42 19.21 7.30
C ASP A 90 1.22 18.27 8.52
N LEU A 91 0.08 17.57 8.57
CA LEU A 91 -0.25 16.63 9.65
C LEU A 91 0.52 15.31 9.54
N LEU A 92 0.64 14.78 8.32
CA LEU A 92 1.23 13.46 8.06
C LEU A 92 2.76 13.51 7.97
N GLN A 93 3.32 14.59 7.44
CA GLN A 93 4.74 14.74 7.10
C GLN A 93 5.29 13.52 6.36
N PRO A 94 4.71 13.13 5.20
CA PRO A 94 5.18 11.96 4.46
C PRO A 94 6.60 12.19 3.94
N VAL A 95 7.42 11.14 3.96
CA VAL A 95 8.74 11.18 3.34
C VAL A 95 8.69 10.73 1.87
N VAL A 96 7.64 9.99 1.49
CA VAL A 96 7.37 9.54 0.12
C VAL A 96 5.89 9.73 -0.18
N ILE A 97 5.58 10.20 -1.39
CA ILE A 97 4.22 10.22 -1.93
C ILE A 97 4.21 9.44 -3.24
N LEU A 98 3.40 8.39 -3.30
CA LEU A 98 3.16 7.59 -4.50
C LEU A 98 1.91 8.12 -5.22
N VAL A 99 2.11 8.58 -6.45
CA VAL A 99 1.05 9.13 -7.30
C VAL A 99 0.67 8.16 -8.43
N ALA A 100 -0.60 8.20 -8.83
CA ALA A 100 -1.16 7.36 -9.88
C ALA A 100 -0.68 7.78 -11.28
N ASN A 101 -0.40 9.07 -11.46
CA ASN A 101 -0.04 9.64 -12.75
C ASN A 101 0.70 10.98 -12.58
N GLU A 102 1.22 11.51 -13.68
CA GLU A 102 1.93 12.81 -13.70
C GLU A 102 1.03 14.00 -13.35
N GLN A 103 -0.28 13.92 -13.60
CA GLN A 103 -1.20 15.01 -13.27
C GLN A 103 -1.32 15.21 -11.76
N GLU A 104 -1.44 14.12 -10.99
CA GLU A 104 -1.40 14.16 -9.53
C GLU A 104 -0.04 14.66 -9.01
N ARG A 105 1.07 14.27 -9.65
CA ARG A 105 2.40 14.78 -9.32
C ARG A 105 2.47 16.30 -9.51
N ASP A 106 2.03 16.81 -10.64
CA ASP A 106 2.04 18.25 -10.94
C ASP A 106 1.12 19.03 -10.01
N LYS A 107 0.02 18.43 -9.56
CA LYS A 107 -0.82 18.98 -8.50
C LYS A 107 -0.07 19.05 -7.16
N LEU A 108 0.63 18.00 -6.76
CA LEU A 108 1.41 17.97 -5.51
C LEU A 108 2.62 18.90 -5.54
N LYS A 109 3.23 19.16 -6.71
CA LYS A 109 4.29 20.18 -6.87
C LYS A 109 3.81 21.60 -6.54
N GLN A 110 2.51 21.86 -6.54
CA GLN A 110 1.94 23.14 -6.14
C GLN A 110 1.77 23.27 -4.61
N THR A 111 2.05 22.19 -3.87
CA THR A 111 2.05 22.19 -2.40
C THR A 111 3.46 22.44 -1.85
N LYS A 112 3.58 22.68 -0.54
CA LYS A 112 4.88 22.86 0.15
C LYS A 112 5.57 21.55 0.54
N THR A 113 5.12 20.41 -0.01
CA THR A 113 5.69 19.11 0.36
C THR A 113 7.18 19.02 0.01
N ALA A 114 7.97 18.51 0.96
CA ALA A 114 9.36 18.13 0.74
C ALA A 114 9.51 16.61 0.48
N ALA A 115 8.40 15.89 0.38
CA ALA A 115 8.40 14.45 0.17
C ALA A 115 8.92 14.05 -1.21
N LEU A 116 9.54 12.88 -1.30
CA LEU A 116 9.89 12.30 -2.59
C LEU A 116 8.62 11.87 -3.35
N LEU A 117 8.37 12.48 -4.51
CA LEU A 117 7.22 12.15 -5.36
C LEU A 117 7.59 11.06 -6.38
N LEU A 118 7.01 9.87 -6.26
CA LEU A 118 7.25 8.75 -7.18
C LEU A 118 5.95 8.32 -7.86
N THR A 119 6.03 7.92 -9.12
CA THR A 119 4.97 7.10 -9.72
C THR A 119 5.14 5.64 -9.32
N ARG A 120 4.07 4.85 -9.47
CA ARG A 120 4.17 3.39 -9.34
C ARG A 120 5.27 2.81 -10.21
N ASN A 121 5.38 3.25 -11.48
CA ASN A 121 6.33 2.66 -12.41
C ASN A 121 7.77 2.95 -11.99
N GLU A 122 8.08 4.16 -11.50
CA GLU A 122 9.42 4.50 -11.00
C GLU A 122 9.82 3.73 -9.74
N LEU A 123 8.86 3.42 -8.86
CA LEU A 123 9.13 2.63 -7.66
C LEU A 123 9.48 1.18 -7.99
N PHE A 124 8.95 0.63 -9.09
CA PHE A 124 9.17 -0.76 -9.48
C PHE A 124 10.08 -0.95 -10.70
N ALA A 125 10.55 0.14 -11.33
CA ALA A 125 11.28 0.12 -12.62
C ALA A 125 12.49 -0.82 -12.62
N THR A 126 13.39 -0.67 -11.64
CA THR A 126 14.62 -1.49 -11.54
C THR A 126 14.31 -2.96 -11.30
N THR A 127 13.16 -3.26 -10.70
CA THR A 127 12.82 -4.63 -10.29
C THR A 127 12.11 -5.39 -11.40
N GLU A 128 11.25 -4.74 -12.18
CA GLU A 128 10.62 -5.35 -13.35
C GLU A 128 11.67 -5.79 -14.38
N GLU A 129 12.75 -5.02 -14.55
CA GLU A 129 13.90 -5.40 -15.39
C GLU A 129 14.70 -6.59 -14.80
N GLN A 130 14.90 -6.63 -13.48
CA GLN A 130 15.64 -7.69 -12.80
C GLN A 130 14.89 -9.03 -12.75
N ILE A 131 13.55 -9.03 -12.74
CA ILE A 131 12.72 -10.25 -12.81
C ILE A 131 13.04 -11.06 -14.07
N ILE A 132 13.48 -10.40 -15.15
CA ILE A 132 13.76 -11.02 -16.45
C ILE A 132 15.10 -11.80 -16.46
N GLY A 133 15.95 -11.71 -15.42
CA GLY A 133 17.29 -12.33 -15.48
C GLY A 133 18.00 -12.71 -14.18
N SER A 134 17.35 -12.65 -13.01
CA SER A 134 18.03 -12.88 -11.72
C SER A 134 17.67 -14.21 -11.02
N ALA A 135 18.67 -14.76 -10.31
CA ALA A 135 18.50 -15.88 -9.40
C ALA A 135 17.49 -15.52 -8.28
N PRO A 136 16.66 -16.45 -7.82
CA PRO A 136 15.56 -16.15 -6.92
C PRO A 136 16.06 -15.57 -5.58
N PRO A 137 15.50 -14.46 -5.08
CA PRO A 137 15.65 -14.11 -3.67
C PRO A 137 15.02 -15.23 -2.83
N GLN A 138 15.59 -15.47 -1.65
CA GLN A 138 15.01 -16.40 -0.68
C GLN A 138 13.55 -16.02 -0.44
N ILE A 139 12.61 -16.97 -0.62
CA ILE A 139 11.19 -16.74 -0.35
C ILE A 139 11.07 -16.32 1.10
N ARG A 140 10.91 -15.02 1.35
CA ARG A 140 10.50 -14.56 2.67
C ARG A 140 9.03 -14.95 2.80
N ARG A 141 8.72 -15.77 3.81
CA ARG A 141 7.35 -15.76 4.33
C ARG A 141 7.04 -14.32 4.69
N TRP A 142 5.78 -13.92 4.48
CA TRP A 142 5.31 -12.64 4.98
C TRP A 142 5.83 -12.45 6.41
N PRO A 143 6.66 -11.43 6.70
CA PRO A 143 7.16 -11.27 8.05
C PRO A 143 5.92 -11.16 8.92
N PRO A 144 5.76 -11.99 9.96
CA PRO A 144 4.61 -11.89 10.82
C PRO A 144 4.51 -10.42 11.21
N PHE A 145 3.33 -9.82 11.02
CA PHE A 145 3.09 -8.53 11.65
C PHE A 145 3.46 -8.74 13.12
N GLU A 146 4.46 -8.06 13.63
CA GLU A 146 4.86 -8.30 15.00
C GLU A 146 3.72 -7.84 15.90
N THR A 147 3.19 -8.76 16.70
CA THR A 147 2.06 -8.55 17.62
C THR A 147 2.39 -7.60 18.77
N THR A 148 3.62 -7.12 18.86
CA THR A 148 4.12 -6.34 19.99
C THR A 148 4.39 -4.87 19.63
N SER A 149 4.35 -4.50 18.35
CA SER A 149 4.73 -3.15 17.94
C SER A 149 3.57 -2.13 18.05
N GLN A 150 3.83 -1.01 18.73
CA GLN A 150 2.98 0.19 18.72
C GLN A 150 3.12 1.02 17.43
N ASP A 151 3.94 0.57 16.49
CA ASP A 151 4.12 1.26 15.21
C ASP A 151 2.81 1.32 14.43
N ILE A 152 2.70 2.33 13.59
CA ILE A 152 1.50 2.61 12.82
C ILE A 152 1.51 1.71 11.58
N SER A 153 0.37 1.07 11.30
CA SER A 153 0.14 0.35 10.06
C SER A 153 -0.31 1.33 8.98
N HIS A 154 -1.35 2.12 9.28
CA HIS A 154 -1.94 3.03 8.34
C HIS A 154 -2.71 4.18 8.98
N CYS A 155 -3.01 5.20 8.18
CA CYS A 155 -3.83 6.34 8.56
C CYS A 155 -4.78 6.75 7.43
N TYR A 156 -6.03 7.04 7.77
CA TYR A 156 -7.00 7.63 6.85
C TYR A 156 -7.42 9.03 7.29
N PHE A 157 -7.67 9.92 6.34
CA PHE A 157 -8.10 11.28 6.66
C PHE A 157 -9.59 11.48 6.40
N THR A 158 -10.32 11.93 7.40
CA THR A 158 -11.74 12.30 7.26
C THR A 158 -11.90 13.81 7.04
N SER A 159 -13.07 14.24 6.58
CA SER A 159 -13.35 15.66 6.28
C SER A 159 -13.25 16.56 7.52
N GLY A 160 -13.52 16.02 8.72
CA GLY A 160 -13.48 16.74 9.99
C GLY A 160 -14.53 17.85 10.05
N SER A 161 -15.39 17.87 11.07
CA SER A 161 -16.44 18.90 11.22
C SER A 161 -15.91 20.34 11.30
N THR A 162 -14.63 20.52 11.63
CA THR A 162 -13.94 21.80 11.76
C THR A 162 -13.20 22.24 10.48
N GLY A 163 -13.30 21.48 9.38
CA GLY A 163 -12.56 21.75 8.13
C GLY A 163 -11.05 21.48 8.21
N ILE A 164 -10.58 20.87 9.31
CA ILE A 164 -9.22 20.35 9.46
C ILE A 164 -9.31 18.82 9.33
N PRO A 165 -8.53 18.20 8.42
CA PRO A 165 -8.47 16.75 8.31
C PRO A 165 -8.11 16.09 9.64
N LYS A 166 -8.80 15.01 9.99
CA LYS A 166 -8.47 14.19 11.17
C LYS A 166 -7.95 12.84 10.71
N GLY A 167 -6.79 12.46 11.23
CA GLY A 167 -6.18 11.15 10.98
C GLY A 167 -6.80 10.06 11.84
N CYS A 168 -7.44 9.07 11.22
CA CYS A 168 -7.82 7.81 11.82
C CYS A 168 -6.61 6.87 11.76
N VAL A 169 -5.85 6.80 12.85
CA VAL A 169 -4.59 6.06 12.93
C VAL A 169 -4.82 4.65 13.45
N VAL A 170 -4.26 3.65 12.76
CA VAL A 170 -4.36 2.23 13.13
C VAL A 170 -2.96 1.67 13.34
N SER A 171 -2.72 1.08 14.51
CA SER A 171 -1.45 0.42 14.82
C SER A 171 -1.32 -0.92 14.08
N ARG A 172 -0.07 -1.39 13.92
CA ARG A 172 0.21 -2.74 13.40
C ARG A 172 -0.44 -3.82 14.27
N TYR A 173 -0.42 -3.65 15.58
CA TYR A 173 -1.13 -4.53 16.51
C TYR A 173 -2.64 -4.60 16.24
N ALA A 174 -3.30 -3.45 16.12
CA ALA A 174 -4.75 -3.40 15.87
C ALA A 174 -5.11 -4.05 14.52
N MET A 175 -4.33 -3.76 13.48
CA MET A 175 -4.50 -4.39 12.17
C MET A 175 -4.36 -5.91 12.23
N GLN A 176 -3.37 -6.41 12.96
CA GLN A 176 -3.16 -7.84 13.09
C GLN A 176 -4.28 -8.51 13.90
N ALA A 177 -4.69 -7.93 15.02
CA ALA A 177 -5.80 -8.46 15.81
C ALA A 177 -7.09 -8.55 14.97
N TYR A 178 -7.36 -7.52 14.16
CA TYR A 178 -8.46 -7.51 13.21
C TYR A 178 -8.35 -8.63 12.17
N VAL A 179 -7.19 -8.78 11.51
CA VAL A 179 -6.97 -9.82 10.49
C VAL A 179 -7.08 -11.22 11.07
N LEU A 180 -6.51 -11.47 12.25
CA LEU A 180 -6.61 -12.79 12.91
C LEU A 180 -8.05 -13.15 13.26
N GLY A 181 -8.81 -12.18 13.81
CA GLY A 181 -10.23 -12.37 14.11
C GLY A 181 -11.05 -12.63 12.85
N ARG A 182 -10.78 -11.86 11.78
CA ARG A 182 -11.50 -11.98 10.52
C ARG A 182 -11.18 -13.25 9.77
N ASN A 183 -9.91 -13.61 9.61
CA ASN A 183 -9.49 -14.87 8.98
C ASN A 183 -10.07 -16.08 9.71
N LYS A 184 -10.16 -16.05 11.04
CA LYS A 184 -10.81 -17.10 11.84
C LYS A 184 -12.31 -17.19 11.57
N ASN A 185 -13.02 -16.06 11.57
CA ASN A 185 -14.47 -16.03 11.36
C ASN A 185 -14.85 -16.43 9.93
N ASP A 186 -14.10 -15.94 8.94
CA ASP A 186 -14.34 -16.16 7.51
C ASP A 186 -13.70 -17.47 7.00
N GLN A 187 -12.99 -18.21 7.87
CA GLN A 187 -12.28 -19.47 7.56
C GLN A 187 -11.30 -19.31 6.38
N VAL A 188 -10.58 -18.19 6.36
CA VAL A 188 -9.60 -17.89 5.31
C VAL A 188 -8.42 -18.85 5.45
N SER A 189 -8.00 -19.42 4.32
CA SER A 189 -6.85 -20.33 4.22
C SER A 189 -5.98 -19.98 3.00
N SER A 190 -4.88 -20.72 2.82
CA SER A 190 -4.00 -20.63 1.65
C SER A 190 -4.71 -20.83 0.30
N GLU A 191 -5.90 -21.44 0.29
CA GLU A 191 -6.71 -21.69 -0.90
C GLU A 191 -7.75 -20.57 -1.17
N SER A 192 -7.97 -19.69 -0.21
CA SER A 192 -8.97 -18.62 -0.29
C SER A 192 -8.59 -17.56 -1.33
N ARG A 193 -9.63 -16.92 -1.89
CA ARG A 193 -9.53 -15.79 -2.81
C ARG A 193 -10.18 -14.58 -2.17
N ILE A 194 -9.40 -13.56 -1.87
CA ILE A 194 -9.92 -12.33 -1.25
C ILE A 194 -10.01 -11.25 -2.31
N ALA A 195 -11.20 -10.70 -2.51
CA ALA A 195 -11.43 -9.59 -3.41
C ALA A 195 -11.30 -8.25 -2.67
N ILE A 196 -10.44 -7.36 -3.16
CA ILE A 196 -10.41 -5.98 -2.69
C ILE A 196 -11.55 -5.24 -3.40
N CYS A 197 -12.69 -5.14 -2.71
CA CYS A 197 -13.91 -4.50 -3.22
C CYS A 197 -14.10 -3.08 -2.68
N SER A 198 -13.49 -2.79 -1.54
CA SER A 198 -13.62 -1.50 -0.87
C SER A 198 -12.85 -0.41 -1.61
N SER A 199 -13.38 0.82 -1.59
CA SER A 199 -12.64 1.97 -2.12
C SER A 199 -11.30 2.11 -1.41
N HIS A 200 -10.24 2.41 -2.16
CA HIS A 200 -8.88 2.57 -1.66
C HIS A 200 -8.76 3.59 -0.50
N THR A 201 -9.60 4.63 -0.51
CA THR A 201 -9.68 5.66 0.54
C THR A 201 -10.42 5.25 1.80
N PHE A 202 -10.82 3.97 1.92
CA PHE A 202 -11.44 3.42 3.13
C PHE A 202 -10.61 2.25 3.67
N ASP A 203 -10.57 2.12 4.99
CA ASP A 203 -9.74 1.17 5.72
C ASP A 203 -9.98 -0.32 5.40
N PRO A 204 -11.17 -0.80 4.98
CA PRO A 204 -11.32 -2.21 4.68
C PRO A 204 -10.49 -2.63 3.46
N SER A 205 -10.10 -1.69 2.57
CA SER A 205 -9.25 -2.00 1.41
C SER A 205 -7.87 -2.54 1.82
N LEU A 206 -7.25 -1.95 2.85
CA LEU A 206 -6.00 -2.45 3.42
C LEU A 206 -6.24 -3.73 4.23
N GLY A 207 -7.39 -3.83 4.89
CA GLY A 207 -7.83 -5.04 5.56
C GLY A 207 -7.91 -6.25 4.63
N ASP A 208 -8.45 -6.07 3.43
CA ASP A 208 -8.54 -7.11 2.39
C ASP A 208 -7.15 -7.58 1.95
N VAL A 209 -6.20 -6.64 1.76
CA VAL A 209 -4.80 -6.97 1.45
C VAL A 209 -4.14 -7.75 2.58
N ALA A 210 -4.29 -7.29 3.83
CA ALA A 210 -3.64 -7.92 4.97
C ALA A 210 -4.20 -9.30 5.32
N GLN A 211 -5.51 -9.52 5.12
CA GLN A 211 -6.12 -10.85 5.26
C GLN A 211 -5.45 -11.87 4.33
N ALA A 212 -5.27 -11.51 3.06
CA ALA A 212 -4.65 -12.40 2.08
C ALA A 212 -3.16 -12.61 2.32
N ALA A 213 -2.49 -11.62 2.93
CA ALA A 213 -1.09 -11.71 3.30
C ALA A 213 -0.83 -12.63 4.52
N GLN A 214 -1.83 -12.87 5.37
CA GLN A 214 -1.73 -13.65 6.61
C GLN A 214 -2.47 -15.00 6.59
N ALA A 215 -3.08 -15.38 5.47
CA ALA A 215 -3.78 -16.66 5.31
C ALA A 215 -2.87 -17.77 4.79
#